data_AF-A0A3D2SP97-F1
#
_entry.id   AF-A0A3D2SP97-F1
#
_cell.length_a   1.000
_cell.length_b   1.000
_cell.length_c   1.000
_cell.angle_alpha   90.00
_cell.angle_beta   90.00
_cell.angle_gamma   90.00
#
_symmetry.space_group_name_H-M   'P 1'
#
loop_
_entity.id
_entity.type
_entity.pdbx_description
1 polymer ?
#
loop_
_entity_poly.entity_id
_entity_poly.type
_entity_poly.pdbx_seq_one_letter_code
_entity_poly.pdbx_strand_id
1 'polypeptide(L)' 'MSVLSAGQKFREAVATEHPLQVVGAINANHALLAQRAGYKAIYLSGGGVAAGSLGLPDLGISN' A
#
# COMPACT_ATOMS: atom_id res chain seq x y z
N MET A 1 1.43 -5.53 -26.60
CA MET A 1 2.23 -5.50 -25.35
C MET A 1 1.37 -6.07 -24.24
N SER A 2 1.86 -7.02 -23.44
CA SER A 2 1.10 -7.50 -22.29
C SER A 2 1.17 -6.46 -21.16
N VAL A 3 0.04 -6.19 -20.52
CA VAL A 3 0.00 -5.35 -19.31
C VAL A 3 0.57 -6.16 -18.16
N LEU A 4 1.59 -5.62 -17.47
CA LEU A 4 2.13 -6.25 -16.27
C LEU A 4 1.07 -6.33 -15.17
N SER A 5 0.93 -7.50 -14.56
CA SER A 5 0.07 -7.68 -13.38
C SER A 5 0.61 -6.88 -12.17
N ALA A 6 -0.27 -6.50 -11.23
CA ALA A 6 0.15 -5.79 -10.02
C ALA A 6 1.19 -6.57 -9.20
N GLY A 7 1.01 -7.89 -9.08
CA GLY A 7 1.98 -8.76 -8.40
C GLY A 7 3.33 -8.82 -9.11
N GLN A 8 3.36 -8.75 -10.45
CA GLN A 8 4.61 -8.66 -11.19
C GLN A 8 5.32 -7.32 -10.94
N LYS A 9 4.59 -6.20 -10.99
CA LYS A 9 5.15 -4.87 -10.67
C LYS A 9 5.77 -4.82 -9.27
N PHE A 10 5.13 -5.45 -8.28
CA PHE A 10 5.68 -5.54 -6.92
C PHE A 10 6.99 -6.35 -6.88
N ARG A 11 7.04 -7.51 -7.54
CA ARG A 11 8.27 -8.32 -7.62
C ARG A 11 9.42 -7.57 -8.31
N GLU A 12 9.11 -6.80 -9.36
CA GLU A 12 10.10 -5.92 -10.01
C GLU A 12 10.58 -4.80 -9.07
N ALA A 13 9.69 -4.20 -8.27
CA ALA A 13 10.07 -3.20 -7.27
C ALA A 13 11.01 -3.79 -6.20
N VAL A 14 10.72 -5.01 -5.70
CA VAL A 14 11.59 -5.73 -4.75
C VAL A 14 12.96 -6.03 -5.37
N ALA A 15 13.02 -6.39 -6.64
CA ALA A 15 14.28 -6.68 -7.32
C ALA A 15 15.14 -5.42 -7.56
N THR A 16 14.52 -4.24 -7.69
CA THR A 16 15.18 -2.99 -8.12
C THR A 16 15.49 -2.01 -6.98
N GLU A 17 15.00 -2.25 -5.76
CA GLU A 17 15.22 -1.38 -4.60
C GLU A 17 15.55 -2.20 -3.35
N HIS A 18 16.67 -1.88 -2.70
CA HIS A 18 17.20 -2.66 -1.57
C HIS A 18 17.61 -1.73 -0.41
N PRO A 19 16.85 -1.69 0.70
CA PRO A 19 15.54 -2.33 0.91
C PRO A 19 14.41 -1.58 0.19
N LEU A 20 13.45 -2.30 -0.38
CA LEU A 20 12.23 -1.70 -0.92
C LEU A 20 11.42 -1.05 0.21
N GLN A 21 11.16 0.25 0.07
CA GLN A 21 10.26 0.94 0.99
C GLN A 21 8.79 0.73 0.57
N VAL A 22 7.97 0.24 1.51
CA VAL A 22 6.54 0.02 1.30
C VAL A 22 5.76 0.79 2.36
N VAL A 23 5.18 1.93 1.97
CA VAL A 23 4.52 2.85 2.93
C VAL A 23 3.03 2.62 3.04
N GLY A 24 2.48 2.75 4.25
CA GLY A 24 1.05 2.70 4.48
C GLY A 24 0.33 3.90 3.86
N ALA A 25 -0.74 3.66 3.10
CA ALA A 25 -1.60 4.71 2.56
C ALA A 25 -3.05 4.49 3.02
N ILE A 26 -3.54 5.34 3.92
CA ILE A 26 -4.85 5.16 4.56
C ILE A 26 -6.04 5.36 3.60
N ASN A 27 -5.85 6.15 2.54
CA ASN A 27 -6.87 6.41 1.53
C ASN A 27 -6.22 6.71 0.16
N ALA A 28 -7.05 6.89 -0.87
CA ALA A 28 -6.59 7.13 -2.23
C ALA A 28 -5.73 8.40 -2.38
N ASN A 29 -6.04 9.47 -1.63
CA ASN A 29 -5.25 10.69 -1.66
C ASN A 29 -3.82 10.44 -1.17
N HIS A 30 -3.67 9.71 -0.06
CA HIS A 30 -2.35 9.34 0.48
C HIS A 30 -1.57 8.41 -0.46
N ALA A 31 -2.24 7.54 -1.21
CA ALA A 31 -1.60 6.72 -2.23
C ALA A 31 -1.01 7.58 -3.37
N LEU A 32 -1.75 8.61 -3.82
CA LEU A 32 -1.25 9.57 -4.82
C LEU A 32 -0.09 10.41 -4.28
N LEU A 33 -0.12 10.78 -3.00
CA LEU A 33 1.00 11.47 -2.35
C LEU A 33 2.24 10.57 -2.26
N ALA A 34 2.09 9.30 -1.87
CA ALA A 34 3.19 8.35 -1.81
C ALA A 34 3.81 8.11 -3.20
N GLN A 35 2.98 7.99 -4.24
CA GLN A 35 3.46 7.89 -5.62
C GLN A 35 4.26 9.14 -6.04
N ARG A 36 3.75 10.35 -5.74
CA ARG A 36 4.45 11.61 -6.03
C ARG A 36 5.74 11.78 -5.23
N ALA A 37 5.81 11.22 -4.03
CA ALA A 37 7.01 11.19 -3.21
C ALA A 37 8.05 10.16 -3.71
N GLY A 38 7.73 9.35 -4.71
CA GLY A 38 8.67 8.43 -5.36
C GLY A 38 8.65 7.00 -4.84
N TYR A 39 7.74 6.64 -3.93
CA TYR A 39 7.62 5.25 -3.46
C TYR A 39 7.14 4.33 -4.58
N LYS A 40 7.79 3.16 -4.70
CA LYS A 40 7.44 2.14 -5.72
C LYS A 40 6.35 1.18 -5.28
N ALA A 41 6.02 1.14 -3.99
CA ALA A 41 4.99 0.28 -3.42
C ALA A 41 4.30 0.96 -2.23
N ILE A 42 3.03 0.60 -2.04
CA ILE A 42 2.21 1.05 -0.91
C ILE A 42 1.55 -0.15 -0.23
N TYR A 43 1.15 0.04 1.02
CA TYR A 43 0.51 -0.96 1.86
C TYR A 43 -0.84 -0.46 2.38
N LEU A 44 -1.83 -1.36 2.42
CA LEU A 44 -3.12 -1.12 3.06
C LEU A 44 -3.13 -1.82 4.41
N SER A 45 -3.03 -1.05 5.49
CA SER A 45 -3.02 -1.58 6.85
C SER A 45 -4.42 -2.00 7.30
N GLY A 46 -4.56 -3.25 7.79
CA GLY A 46 -5.79 -3.73 8.40
C GLY A 46 -6.21 -2.87 9.60
N GLY A 47 -5.31 -2.66 10.56
CA GLY A 47 -5.54 -1.75 11.69
C GLY A 47 -5.77 -0.30 11.26
N GLY A 48 -5.14 0.15 10.16
CA GLY A 48 -5.45 1.44 9.55
C GLY A 48 -6.89 1.52 9.06
N VAL A 49 -7.40 0.50 8.37
CA VAL A 49 -8.81 0.44 7.97
C VAL A 49 -9.72 0.43 9.21
N ALA A 50 -9.43 -0.40 10.21
CA ALA A 50 -10.23 -0.46 11.43
C ALA A 50 -10.29 0.89 12.15
N ALA A 51 -9.14 1.44 12.55
CA ALA A 51 -9.07 2.65 13.36
C ALA A 51 -9.35 3.92 12.55
N GLY A 52 -8.81 4.01 11.34
CA GLY A 52 -8.87 5.23 10.51
C GLY A 52 -10.15 5.34 9.68
N SER A 53 -10.56 4.25 9.01
CA SER A 53 -11.73 4.29 8.12
C SER A 53 -13.05 4.03 8.88
N LEU A 54 -13.04 3.14 9.87
CA LEU A 54 -14.26 2.73 10.59
C LEU A 54 -14.36 3.32 12.00
N GLY A 55 -13.26 3.85 12.56
CA GLY A 55 -13.24 4.32 13.95
C GLY A 55 -13.36 3.19 14.98
N LEU A 56 -12.95 1.97 14.62
CA LEU A 56 -13.05 0.76 15.44
C LEU A 56 -11.65 0.25 15.86
N PRO A 57 -11.53 -0.50 16.97
CA PRO A 57 -10.27 -1.14 17.32
C PRO A 57 -9.94 -2.30 16.36
N ASP A 58 -8.65 -2.57 16.17
CA ASP A 58 -8.15 -3.67 15.31
C ASP A 58 -8.29 -5.04 16.00
N LEU A 59 -9.53 -5.51 16.09
CA LEU A 59 -9.91 -6.77 16.75
C LEU A 59 -10.67 -7.71 15.81
N GLY A 60 -10.43 -7.61 14.49
CA GLY A 60 -11.05 -8.48 13.49
C GLY A 60 -12.54 -8.20 13.23
N ILE A 61 -12.96 -6.93 13.31
CA ILE A 61 -14.37 -6.50 13.14
C ILE A 61 -14.70 -6.14 11.68
N SER A 62 -13.72 -5.69 10.90
CA SER A 62 -13.89 -5.30 9.49
C SER A 62 -14.13 -6.52 8.59
N ASN A 63 -15.13 -6.43 7.69
CA ASN A 63 -15.56 -7.49 6.77
C ASN A 63 -15.30 -7.14 5.30
#